data_AF-A0A2E7HV99-F1
#
_entry.id   AF-A0A2E7HV99-F1
#
_cell.length_a   1.000
_cell.length_b   1.000
_cell.length_c   1.000
_cell.angle_alpha   90.00
_cell.angle_beta   90.00
_cell.angle_gamma   90.00
#
_symmetry.space_group_name_H-M   'P 1'
#
loop_
_entity.id
_entity.type
_entity.pdbx_description
1 polymer ?
#
loop_
_entity_poly.entity_id
_entity_poly.type
_entity_poly.pdbx_seq_one_letter_code
_entity_poly.pdbx_strand_id
1 'polypeptide(L)'
;MFDLLPERLAWFIVGPSLGFLIVIFFLVLNQPLGASGAYVHSLKLIQRKTDVAIWRIWYFFGIFLGGILTTQIFRDSGKIRSGYATMREVIQSGPTILIVFLGAVVMGYGAKVAGGCTSGHGMCGTSQRSVASIVATGTFMATAILTT
;
A
#
# COMPACT_ATOMS: atom_id res chain seq x y z
N MET A 1 6.11 -22.57 8.43
CA MET A 1 6.98 -23.61 9.01
C MET A 1 8.21 -23.04 9.73
N PHE A 2 8.32 -21.72 9.88
CA PHE A 2 9.28 -21.11 10.80
C PHE A 2 8.61 -19.92 11.48
N ASP A 3 8.51 -19.90 12.82
CA ASP A 3 7.95 -18.76 13.56
C ASP A 3 9.06 -17.79 13.94
N LEU A 4 9.62 -17.13 12.92
CA LEU A 4 10.83 -16.30 13.05
C LEU A 4 10.52 -14.83 13.36
N LEU A 5 9.26 -14.41 13.26
CA LEU A 5 8.85 -13.01 13.40
C LEU A 5 7.82 -12.83 14.52
N PRO A 6 8.02 -11.84 15.43
CA PRO A 6 7.06 -11.52 16.47
C PRO A 6 5.74 -11.00 15.87
N GLU A 7 4.64 -11.11 16.63
CA GLU A 7 3.31 -10.73 16.13
C GLU A 7 3.24 -9.28 15.62
N ARG A 8 3.94 -8.39 16.33
CA ARG A 8 4.13 -6.99 15.97
C ARG A 8 5.61 -6.69 16.11
N LEU A 9 6.26 -6.33 15.00
CA LEU A 9 7.60 -5.77 15.05
C LEU A 9 7.54 -4.39 15.70
N ALA A 10 8.51 -4.05 16.53
CA ALA A 10 8.51 -2.77 17.22
C ALA A 10 8.53 -1.60 16.24
N TRP A 11 7.67 -0.59 16.49
CA TRP A 11 7.48 0.54 15.59
C TRP A 11 8.77 1.35 15.36
N PHE A 12 9.64 1.41 16.37
CA PHE A 12 10.95 2.07 16.28
C PHE A 12 11.96 1.29 15.43
N ILE A 13 11.66 0.06 15.01
CA ILE A 13 12.46 -0.71 14.05
C ILE A 13 11.85 -0.58 12.65
N VAL A 14 10.53 -0.77 12.53
CA VAL A 14 9.81 -0.71 11.26
C VAL A 14 9.85 0.68 10.63
N GLY A 15 9.69 1.73 11.45
CA GLY A 15 9.68 3.11 10.98
C GLY A 15 10.99 3.52 10.32
N PRO A 16 12.14 3.42 11.01
CA PRO A 16 13.44 3.72 10.42
C PRO A 16 13.80 2.84 9.22
N SER A 17 13.44 1.54 9.24
CA SER A 17 13.73 0.66 8.09
C SER A 17 12.91 1.03 6.85
N LEU A 18 11.63 1.39 6.99
CA LEU A 18 10.84 1.96 5.89
C LEU A 18 11.39 3.30 5.41
N GLY A 19 11.81 4.17 6.33
CA GLY A 19 12.48 5.43 6.01
C GLY A 19 13.75 5.22 5.18
N PHE A 20 14.60 4.30 5.61
CA PHE A 20 15.83 3.94 4.91
C PHE A 20 15.56 3.36 3.52
N LEU A 21 14.53 2.53 3.39
CA LEU A 21 14.08 2.02 2.10
C LEU A 21 13.67 3.15 1.15
N ILE A 22 12.94 4.16 1.63
CA ILE A 22 12.55 5.33 0.82
C ILE A 22 13.80 6.10 0.35
N VAL A 23 14.77 6.32 1.25
CA VAL A 23 16.02 7.03 0.92
C VAL A 23 16.80 6.27 -0.16
N ILE A 24 17.01 4.96 0.02
CA ILE A 24 17.69 4.13 -1.00
C ILE A 24 16.95 4.22 -2.33
N PHE A 25 15.62 4.12 -2.29
CA PHE A 25 14.82 4.17 -3.51
C PHE A 25 14.97 5.50 -4.24
N PHE A 26 14.99 6.61 -3.51
CA PHE A 26 15.28 7.93 -4.07
C PHE A 26 16.69 8.03 -4.63
N LEU A 27 17.70 7.49 -3.93
CA LEU A 27 19.09 7.54 -4.40
C LEU A 27 19.32 6.71 -5.66
N VAL A 28 18.70 5.54 -5.76
CA VAL A 28 18.92 4.61 -6.89
C VAL A 28 18.03 4.93 -8.09
N LEU A 29 16.75 5.20 -7.85
CA LEU A 29 15.75 5.32 -8.91
C LEU A 29 15.29 6.76 -9.14
N ASN A 30 15.57 7.69 -8.21
CA ASN A 30 15.12 9.08 -8.25
C ASN A 30 13.61 9.20 -8.56
N GLN A 31 12.80 8.32 -7.97
CA GLN A 31 11.36 8.25 -8.19
C GLN A 31 10.62 7.99 -6.86
N PRO A 32 9.44 8.60 -6.64
CA PRO A 32 8.66 8.38 -5.44
C PRO A 32 7.95 7.01 -5.45
N LEU A 33 8.00 6.33 -4.31
CA LEU A 33 7.24 5.10 -4.05
C LEU A 33 5.74 5.42 -3.96
N GLY A 34 4.91 4.57 -4.55
CA GLY A 34 3.46 4.75 -4.49
C GLY A 34 2.71 3.54 -5.03
N ALA A 35 1.83 2.99 -4.21
CA ALA A 35 1.05 1.79 -4.54
C ALA A 35 0.05 2.04 -5.67
N SER A 36 -0.63 3.18 -5.69
CA SER A 36 -1.57 3.55 -6.76
C SER A 36 -0.86 3.69 -8.12
N GLY A 37 0.34 4.29 -8.13
CA GLY A 37 1.17 4.35 -9.33
C GLY A 37 1.61 2.97 -9.81
N ALA A 38 1.99 2.09 -8.88
CA ALA A 38 2.35 0.71 -9.18
C ALA A 38 1.19 -0.05 -9.87
N TYR A 39 -0.01 0.07 -9.31
CA TYR A 39 -1.22 -0.52 -9.89
C TYR A 39 -1.54 0.02 -11.30
N VAL A 40 -1.52 1.34 -11.49
CA VAL A 40 -1.81 1.97 -12.79
C VAL A 40 -0.82 1.54 -13.86
N HIS A 41 0.48 1.45 -13.53
CA HIS A 41 1.49 1.01 -14.50
C HIS A 41 1.40 -0.49 -14.82
N SER A 42 1.01 -1.32 -13.86
CA SER A 42 0.67 -2.74 -14.13
C SER A 42 -0.52 -2.86 -15.09
N LEU A 43 -1.56 -2.03 -14.93
CA LEU A 43 -2.69 -1.99 -15.86
C LEU A 43 -2.29 -1.48 -17.25
N LYS A 44 -1.42 -0.46 -17.34
CA LYS A 44 -0.91 0.04 -18.62
C LYS A 44 -0.15 -1.03 -19.40
N LEU A 45 0.60 -1.90 -18.72
CA LEU A 45 1.26 -3.06 -19.34
C LEU A 45 0.23 -4.02 -19.97
N ILE A 46 -0.83 -4.36 -19.21
CA ILE A 46 -1.91 -5.22 -19.69
C ILE A 46 -2.62 -4.59 -20.90
N GLN A 47 -2.83 -3.27 -20.86
CA GLN A 47 -3.39 -2.48 -21.96
C GLN A 47 -2.42 -2.23 -23.12
N ARG A 48 -1.20 -2.79 -23.09
CA ARG A 48 -0.14 -2.62 -24.10
C ARG A 48 0.18 -1.16 -24.42
N LYS A 49 0.14 -0.27 -23.43
CA LYS A 49 0.58 1.12 -23.59
C LYS A 49 2.11 1.22 -23.52
N THR A 50 2.68 2.22 -24.20
CA THR A 50 4.13 2.41 -24.31
C THR A 50 4.74 3.18 -23.13
N ASP A 51 3.94 3.90 -22.35
CA ASP A 51 4.38 4.76 -21.23
C ASP A 51 4.43 4.02 -19.88
N VAL A 52 5.02 2.82 -19.88
CA VAL A 52 5.07 1.92 -18.72
C VAL A 52 6.40 2.03 -17.99
N ALA A 53 6.36 2.42 -16.71
CA ALA A 53 7.52 2.37 -15.83
C ALA A 53 7.70 0.93 -15.31
N ILE A 54 8.61 0.17 -15.91
CA ILE A 54 8.82 -1.26 -15.61
C ILE A 54 9.13 -1.52 -14.12
N TRP A 55 9.88 -0.62 -13.46
CA TRP A 55 10.26 -0.76 -12.05
C TRP A 55 9.04 -0.76 -11.12
N ARG A 56 7.98 -0.02 -11.48
CA ARG A 56 6.74 0.05 -10.69
C ARG A 56 5.99 -1.28 -10.70
N ILE A 57 6.16 -2.07 -11.76
CA ILE A 57 5.58 -3.41 -11.89
C ILE A 57 6.34 -4.38 -10.99
N TRP A 58 7.67 -4.37 -11.05
CA TRP A 58 8.51 -5.16 -10.14
C TRP A 58 8.24 -4.83 -8.67
N TYR A 59 8.04 -3.55 -8.35
CA TYR A 59 7.62 -3.12 -7.02
C TYR A 59 6.26 -3.70 -6.61
N PHE A 60 5.27 -3.68 -7.51
CA PHE A 60 3.94 -4.26 -7.26
C PHE A 60 4.03 -5.76 -6.97
N PHE A 61 4.77 -6.51 -7.80
CA PHE A 61 5.01 -7.93 -7.59
C PHE A 61 5.81 -8.20 -6.31
N GLY A 62 6.78 -7.35 -5.98
CA GLY A 62 7.57 -7.45 -4.75
C GLY A 62 6.72 -7.31 -3.49
N ILE A 63 5.78 -6.35 -3.45
CA ILE A 63 4.81 -6.23 -2.35
C ILE A 63 3.95 -7.49 -2.25
N PHE A 64 3.43 -7.97 -3.39
CA PHE A 64 2.57 -9.15 -3.44
C PHE A 64 3.29 -10.41 -2.93
N LEU A 65 4.49 -10.69 -3.45
CA LEU A 65 5.33 -11.80 -3.00
C LEU A 65 5.76 -11.64 -1.54
N GLY A 66 6.13 -10.44 -1.10
CA GLY A 66 6.49 -10.18 0.29
C GLY A 66 5.35 -10.47 1.26
N GLY A 67 4.11 -10.13 0.89
CA GLY A 67 2.91 -10.48 1.67
C GLY A 67 2.66 -11.99 1.75
N ILE A 68 2.85 -12.72 0.64
CA ILE A 68 2.74 -14.19 0.63
C ILE A 68 3.85 -14.81 1.48
N LEU A 69 5.09 -14.37 1.31
CA LEU A 69 6.25 -14.89 2.00
C LEU A 69 6.11 -14.74 3.52
N THR A 70 5.70 -13.55 3.98
CA THR A 70 5.50 -13.27 5.41
C THR A 70 4.32 -14.03 6.01
N THR A 71 3.23 -14.24 5.26
CA THR A 71 2.04 -14.93 5.77
C THR A 71 2.11 -16.45 5.68
N GLN A 72 2.79 -17.02 4.67
CA GLN A 72 2.82 -18.46 4.43
C GLN A 72 4.11 -19.14 4.93
N ILE A 73 5.25 -18.44 4.92
CA ILE A 73 6.55 -19.07 5.22
C ILE A 73 7.04 -18.73 6.63
N PHE A 74 7.02 -17.44 6.98
CA PHE A 74 7.66 -16.88 8.19
C PHE A 74 6.79 -16.82 9.45
N ARG A 75 5.51 -17.19 9.35
CA ARG A 75 4.60 -17.28 10.49
C ARG A 75 4.06 -18.69 10.56
N ASP A 76 4.33 -19.38 11.67
CA ASP A 76 3.89 -20.75 11.85
C ASP A 76 2.57 -20.77 12.63
N SER A 77 1.48 -20.77 11.90
CA SER A 77 0.19 -21.14 12.44
C SER A 77 -0.50 -21.91 11.33
N GLY A 78 -0.73 -23.21 11.50
CA GLY A 78 -1.34 -24.13 10.53
C GLY A 78 -2.77 -23.80 10.09
N LYS A 79 -3.18 -22.54 10.19
CA LYS A 79 -4.36 -21.94 9.59
C LYS A 79 -3.88 -20.82 8.68
N ILE A 80 -4.27 -20.86 7.42
CA ILE A 80 -4.17 -19.70 6.52
C ILE A 80 -4.96 -18.55 7.17
N ARG A 81 -4.32 -17.78 8.06
CA ARG A 81 -4.80 -16.45 8.44
C ARG A 81 -4.52 -15.59 7.24
N SER A 82 -5.48 -15.56 6.32
CA SER A 82 -5.71 -14.35 5.57
C SER A 82 -5.79 -13.24 6.63
N GLY A 83 -4.90 -12.24 6.59
CA GLY A 83 -4.96 -11.09 7.52
C GLY A 83 -6.32 -10.38 7.49
N TYR A 84 -7.17 -10.78 6.56
CA TYR A 84 -8.56 -10.44 6.34
C TYR A 84 -9.55 -11.46 6.92
N ALA A 85 -9.20 -12.31 7.90
CA ALA A 85 -10.17 -13.26 8.49
C ALA A 85 -11.46 -12.54 8.95
N THR A 86 -11.29 -11.39 9.61
CA THR A 86 -12.38 -10.49 10.00
C THR A 86 -13.09 -9.86 8.78
N MET A 87 -12.34 -9.51 7.72
CA MET A 87 -12.94 -9.03 6.46
C MET A 87 -13.73 -10.13 5.74
N ARG A 88 -13.30 -11.39 5.83
CA ARG A 88 -14.00 -12.54 5.23
C ARG A 88 -15.34 -12.77 5.91
N GLU A 89 -15.43 -12.57 7.22
CA GLU A 89 -16.70 -12.66 7.96
C GLU A 89 -17.64 -11.50 7.60
N VAL A 90 -17.11 -10.28 7.47
CA VAL A 90 -17.89 -9.08 7.12
C VAL A 90 -18.37 -9.07 5.65
N ILE A 91 -17.59 -9.61 4.72
CA ILE A 91 -17.87 -9.63 3.27
C ILE A 91 -18.87 -10.74 2.87
N GLN A 92 -19.39 -11.53 3.82
CA GLN A 92 -20.32 -12.63 3.51
C GLN A 92 -21.70 -12.16 3.01
N SER A 93 -22.09 -10.91 3.26
CA SER A 93 -23.37 -10.37 2.82
C SER A 93 -23.25 -9.61 1.49
N GLY A 94 -24.18 -9.86 0.56
CA GLY A 94 -24.26 -9.14 -0.73
C GLY A 94 -24.22 -7.62 -0.62
N PRO A 95 -24.92 -6.99 0.35
CA PRO A 95 -24.85 -5.54 0.57
C PRO A 95 -23.45 -5.04 0.97
N THR A 96 -22.73 -5.79 1.81
CA THR A 96 -21.38 -5.39 2.25
C THR A 96 -20.38 -5.40 1.10
N ILE A 97 -20.48 -6.39 0.19
CA ILE A 97 -19.65 -6.43 -1.02
C ILE A 97 -19.84 -5.15 -1.85
N LEU A 98 -21.08 -4.72 -2.04
CA LEU A 98 -21.39 -3.52 -2.82
C LEU A 98 -20.81 -2.26 -2.18
N ILE A 99 -20.94 -2.10 -0.87
CA ILE A 99 -20.39 -0.95 -0.14
C ILE A 99 -18.86 -0.91 -0.23
N VAL A 100 -18.20 -2.05 -0.03
CA VAL A 100 -16.73 -2.15 -0.13
C VAL A 100 -16.28 -1.85 -1.56
N PHE A 101 -16.97 -2.39 -2.57
CA PHE A 101 -16.67 -2.13 -3.97
C PHE A 101 -16.80 -0.64 -4.32
N LEU A 102 -17.93 -0.01 -3.95
CA LEU A 102 -18.14 1.43 -4.18
C LEU A 102 -17.09 2.28 -3.45
N GLY A 103 -16.78 1.94 -2.20
CA GLY A 103 -15.72 2.59 -1.43
C GLY A 103 -14.35 2.48 -2.12
N ALA A 104 -14.02 1.30 -2.64
CA ALA A 104 -12.76 1.07 -3.37
C ALA A 104 -12.70 1.87 -4.69
N VAL A 105 -13.82 1.98 -5.43
CA VAL A 105 -13.90 2.80 -6.65
C VAL A 105 -13.67 4.28 -6.33
N VAL A 106 -14.36 4.81 -5.31
CA VAL A 106 -14.20 6.21 -4.88
C VAL A 106 -12.77 6.47 -4.40
N MET A 107 -12.19 5.56 -3.62
CA MET A 107 -10.81 5.67 -3.15
C MET A 107 -9.80 5.64 -4.30
N GLY A 108 -10.00 4.77 -5.29
CA GLY A 108 -9.15 4.70 -6.48
C GLY A 108 -9.23 5.97 -7.33
N TYR A 109 -10.43 6.49 -7.56
CA TYR A 109 -10.65 7.77 -8.22
C TYR A 109 -9.95 8.91 -7.47
N GLY A 110 -10.19 9.02 -6.15
CA GLY A 110 -9.58 10.02 -5.29
C GLY A 110 -8.05 9.98 -5.32
N ALA A 111 -7.44 8.80 -5.20
CA ALA A 111 -5.99 8.63 -5.28
C ALA A 111 -5.42 9.04 -6.66
N LYS A 112 -6.19 8.89 -7.74
CA LYS A 112 -5.77 9.33 -9.07
C LYS A 112 -5.86 10.84 -9.22
N VAL A 113 -6.94 11.47 -8.73
CA VAL A 113 -7.15 12.92 -8.78
C VAL A 113 -6.16 13.65 -7.87
N ALA A 114 -5.84 13.11 -6.70
CA ALA A 114 -4.84 13.66 -5.79
C ALA A 114 -3.40 13.53 -6.31
N GLY A 115 -3.16 12.69 -7.33
CA GLY A 115 -1.82 12.42 -7.85
C GLY A 115 -1.02 11.41 -7.01
N GLY A 116 -1.64 10.75 -6.05
CA GLY A 116 -1.00 9.79 -5.17
C GLY A 116 -1.96 9.17 -4.15
N CYS A 117 -1.55 8.04 -3.59
CA CYS A 117 -2.21 7.43 -2.42
C CYS A 117 -1.51 7.84 -1.12
N THR A 118 -1.94 7.28 0.00
CA THR A 118 -1.35 7.49 1.33
C THR A 118 0.14 7.15 1.38
N SER A 119 0.61 6.12 0.68
CA SER A 119 2.05 5.83 0.62
C SER A 119 2.84 6.86 -0.18
N GLY A 120 2.28 7.38 -1.27
CA GLY A 120 2.93 8.41 -2.09
C GLY A 120 3.01 9.76 -1.39
N HIS A 121 1.87 10.31 -0.96
CA HIS A 121 1.85 11.59 -0.25
C HIS A 121 2.44 11.47 1.15
N GLY A 122 2.07 10.43 1.90
CA GLY A 122 2.39 10.30 3.32
C GLY A 122 3.82 9.89 3.62
N MET A 123 4.44 9.04 2.79
CA MET A 123 5.84 8.63 3.02
C MET A 123 6.83 9.42 2.16
N CYS A 124 6.63 9.47 0.85
CA CYS A 124 7.57 10.14 -0.06
C CYS A 124 7.31 11.65 -0.18
N GLY A 125 6.05 12.09 -0.19
CA GLY A 125 5.70 13.49 -0.40
C GLY A 125 6.01 14.38 0.81
N THR A 126 5.68 13.91 2.01
CA THR A 126 6.00 14.58 3.28
C THR A 126 7.52 14.65 3.53
N SER A 127 8.27 13.59 3.19
CA SER A 127 9.73 13.56 3.37
C SER A 127 10.46 14.55 2.45
N GLN A 128 9.93 14.79 1.25
CA GLN A 128 10.37 15.84 0.33
C GLN A 128 9.89 17.26 0.71
N ARG A 129 9.21 17.42 1.85
CA ARG A 129 8.62 18.69 2.31
C ARG A 129 7.63 19.33 1.31
N SER A 130 6.93 18.52 0.53
CA SER A 130 5.90 19.01 -0.39
C SER A 130 4.68 19.49 0.40
N VAL A 131 4.36 20.79 0.31
CA VAL A 131 3.18 21.39 0.96
C VAL A 131 1.90 20.67 0.53
N ALA A 132 1.75 20.38 -0.77
CA ALA A 132 0.60 19.66 -1.29
C ALA A 132 0.44 18.27 -0.65
N SER A 133 1.55 17.54 -0.46
CA SER A 133 1.50 16.22 0.17
C SER A 133 1.23 16.28 1.66
N ILE A 134 1.76 17.28 2.37
CA ILE A 134 1.47 17.50 3.79
C ILE A 134 -0.01 17.79 3.99
N VAL A 135 -0.60 18.67 3.18
CA VAL A 135 -2.03 18.98 3.21
C VAL A 135 -2.85 17.73 2.88
N ALA A 136 -2.52 17.02 1.80
CA ALA A 136 -3.21 15.79 1.41
C ALA A 136 -3.20 14.74 2.55
N THR A 137 -2.02 14.43 3.09
CA THR A 137 -1.89 13.50 4.22
C THR A 137 -2.65 13.97 5.45
N GLY A 138 -2.57 15.26 5.79
CA GLY A 138 -3.34 15.85 6.88
C GLY A 138 -4.84 15.67 6.71
N THR A 139 -5.38 15.95 5.52
CA THR A 139 -6.82 15.79 5.24
C THR A 139 -7.27 14.33 5.32
N PHE A 140 -6.54 13.38 4.73
CA PHE A 140 -6.92 11.97 4.80
C PHE A 140 -6.92 11.44 6.23
N MET A 141 -5.90 11.80 7.03
CA MET A 141 -5.80 11.40 8.43
C MET A 141 -6.88 12.05 9.29
N ALA A 142 -7.13 13.35 9.12
CA ALA A 142 -8.18 14.05 9.85
C ALA A 142 -9.57 13.45 9.56
N THR A 143 -9.91 13.24 8.29
CA THR A 143 -11.19 12.61 7.92
C THR A 143 -11.29 11.19 8.48
N ALA A 144 -10.22 10.39 8.43
CA ALA A 144 -10.21 9.06 9.01
C ALA A 144 -10.44 9.10 10.53
N ILE A 145 -9.75 9.96 11.26
CA ILE A 145 -9.92 10.12 12.71
C ILE A 145 -11.35 10.57 13.06
N LEU A 146 -11.97 11.42 12.25
CA LEU A 146 -13.34 11.89 12.48
C LEU A 146 -14.41 10.83 12.16
N THR A 147 -14.10 9.87 11.30
CA THR A 147 -15.08 8.90 10.78
C THR A 147 -14.94 7.52 11.43
N THR A 148 -13.80 7.22 12.08
CA THR A 148 -13.50 5.92 12.71
C THR A 148 -13.79 5.96 14.20
#